data_AF-A0A2H9T480-F1
#
_entry.id   AF-A0A2H9T480-F1
#
_cell.length_a   1.000
_cell.length_b   1.000
_cell.length_c   1.000
_cell.angle_alpha   90.00
_cell.angle_beta   90.00
_cell.angle_gamma   90.00
#
_symmetry.space_group_name_H-M   'P 1'
#
loop_
_entity.id
_entity.type
_entity.pdbx_description
1 polymer ?
#
loop_
_entity_poly.entity_id
_entity_poly.type
_entity_poly.pdbx_seq_one_letter_code
_entity_poly.pdbx_strand_id
1 'polypeptide(L)'
;MLLDALGENCSFFYKIKHKLSPNYLTSLLPPLVSENSQYNLRNANNYSLPNYRLHLTNSSFFPSTIQLWNHLDNEIRQSVTYSAFKHSLQNFTDTKVPFYYQIGDRKHNIMHARLRNRSSTLNNDLFHANLINFKHCQCGHPVEDAYHFFFECNNYSVQRLQLFRDLNYFIPLDLQLLLFGKNELSHQENVTICQSTKLFIKNTNRF
;
A
#
# COMPACT_ATOMS: atom_id res chain seq x y z
N MET A 1 -0.24 0.78 3.48
CA MET A 1 1.19 0.62 3.15
C MET A 1 1.69 1.64 2.13
N LEU A 2 1.16 1.74 0.90
CA LEU A 2 1.50 2.88 0.02
C LEU A 2 1.14 4.22 0.70
N LEU A 3 -0.04 4.32 1.32
CA LEU A 3 -0.46 5.53 2.05
C LEU A 3 0.44 5.88 3.26
N ASP A 4 1.03 4.90 3.93
CA ASP A 4 1.87 5.13 5.12
C ASP A 4 3.23 5.74 4.74
N ALA A 5 3.87 5.20 3.69
CA ALA A 5 5.12 5.75 3.15
C ALA A 5 4.92 7.15 2.55
N LEU A 6 3.74 7.43 1.98
CA LEU A 6 3.39 8.75 1.44
C LEU A 6 3.23 9.79 2.57
N GLY A 7 2.66 9.41 3.71
CA GLY A 7 2.55 10.28 4.89
C GLY A 7 3.92 10.62 5.51
N GLU A 8 4.85 9.67 5.53
CA GLU A 8 6.23 9.90 6.00
C GLU A 8 6.99 10.87 5.10
N ASN A 9 6.86 10.74 3.78
CA ASN A 9 7.47 11.64 2.81
C ASN A 9 6.97 13.09 2.98
N CYS A 10 5.66 13.29 3.08
CA CYS A 10 5.07 14.60 3.34
C CYS A 10 5.50 15.17 4.71
N SER A 11 5.65 14.31 5.73
CA SER A 11 6.17 14.70 7.05
C SER A 11 7.62 15.20 6.98
N PHE A 12 8.48 14.52 6.21
CA PHE A 12 9.85 14.99 6.01
C PHE A 12 9.90 16.28 5.18
N PHE A 13 9.08 16.39 4.14
CA PHE A 13 8.97 17.60 3.33
C PHE A 13 8.52 18.83 4.12
N TYR A 14 7.60 18.67 5.08
CA TYR A 14 7.24 19.73 6.02
C TYR A 14 8.50 20.26 6.74
N LYS A 15 9.36 19.37 7.25
CA LYS A 15 10.59 19.78 7.93
C LYS A 15 11.52 20.55 7.00
N ILE A 16 11.66 20.13 5.75
CA ILE A 16 12.47 20.84 4.73
C ILE A 16 11.91 22.25 4.49
N LYS A 17 10.60 22.37 4.21
CA LYS A 17 9.92 23.66 3.99
C LYS A 17 10.10 24.61 5.19
N HIS A 18 9.98 24.09 6.41
CA HIS A 18 10.08 24.87 7.65
C HIS A 18 11.52 25.02 8.17
N LYS A 19 12.54 24.70 7.36
CA LYS A 19 13.97 24.84 7.71
C LYS A 19 14.37 24.07 8.97
N LEU A 20 13.66 22.97 9.28
CA LEU A 20 13.97 22.02 10.35
C LEU A 20 14.86 20.87 9.86
N SER A 21 15.58 21.09 8.76
CA SER A 21 16.43 20.12 8.07
C SER A 21 17.66 20.85 7.53
N PRO A 22 18.75 20.14 7.21
CA PRO A 22 19.96 20.76 6.68
C PRO A 22 19.69 21.69 5.50
N ASN A 23 20.35 22.86 5.49
CA ASN A 23 20.09 23.93 4.52
C ASN A 23 20.18 23.48 3.05
N TYR A 24 21.03 22.51 2.75
CA TYR A 24 21.18 21.99 1.39
C TYR A 24 19.89 21.34 0.86
N LEU A 25 19.03 20.79 1.72
CA LEU A 25 17.74 20.22 1.29
C LEU A 25 16.74 21.32 0.97
N THR A 26 16.74 22.40 1.76
CA THR A 26 15.87 23.55 1.54
C THR A 26 16.21 24.26 0.23
N SER A 27 17.49 24.36 -0.11
CA SER A 27 17.93 24.98 -1.38
C SER A 27 17.56 24.17 -2.63
N LEU A 28 17.17 22.90 -2.47
CA LEU A 28 16.72 22.05 -3.59
C LEU A 28 15.23 22.21 -3.91
N LEU A 29 14.48 22.99 -3.12
CA LEU A 29 13.07 23.22 -3.38
C LEU A 29 12.89 24.08 -4.64
N PRO A 30 12.01 23.67 -5.57
CA PRO A 30 11.70 24.50 -6.73
C PRO A 30 10.89 25.74 -6.31
N PRO A 31 10.81 26.76 -7.17
CA PRO A 31 9.99 27.94 -6.91
C PRO A 31 8.49 27.61 -6.86
N LEU A 32 7.75 28.43 -6.13
CA LEU A 32 6.28 28.37 -6.15
C LEU A 32 5.72 28.87 -7.48
N VAL A 33 4.51 28.46 -7.84
CA VAL A 33 3.84 28.94 -9.05
C VAL A 33 3.63 30.46 -9.00
N SER A 34 3.37 31.02 -7.81
CA SER A 34 3.28 32.48 -7.60
C SER A 34 4.57 33.24 -7.88
N GLU A 35 5.73 32.61 -7.74
CA GLU A 35 7.03 33.23 -8.03
C GLU A 35 7.30 33.27 -9.54
N ASN A 36 6.71 32.33 -10.29
CA ASN A 36 6.87 32.21 -11.73
C ASN A 36 5.78 32.92 -12.54
N SER A 37 4.64 33.25 -11.92
CA SER A 37 3.48 33.84 -12.57
C SER A 37 2.97 35.06 -11.81
N GLN A 38 2.76 36.17 -12.53
CA GLN A 38 2.16 37.40 -11.98
C GLN A 38 0.64 37.30 -11.79
N TYR A 39 -0.01 36.26 -12.34
CA TYR A 39 -1.44 36.05 -12.22
C TYR A 39 -1.83 35.38 -10.90
N ASN A 40 -2.97 35.78 -10.35
CA ASN A 40 -3.59 35.15 -9.18
C ASN A 40 -4.20 33.79 -9.55
N LEU A 41 -3.37 32.75 -9.55
CA LEU A 41 -3.79 31.40 -9.88
C LEU A 41 -4.25 30.63 -8.64
N ARG A 42 -5.21 29.71 -8.81
CA ARG A 42 -5.68 28.83 -7.71
C ARG A 42 -4.59 27.92 -7.16
N ASN A 43 -3.60 27.58 -7.99
CA ASN A 43 -2.43 26.78 -7.65
C ASN A 43 -1.20 27.63 -7.29
N ALA A 44 -1.36 28.93 -6.99
CA ALA A 44 -0.25 29.82 -6.65
C ALA A 44 0.65 29.27 -5.51
N ASN A 45 0.04 28.60 -4.51
CA ASN A 45 0.74 27.98 -3.37
C ASN A 45 1.37 26.61 -3.67
N ASN A 46 1.31 26.15 -4.92
CA ASN A 46 1.92 24.89 -5.33
C ASN A 46 3.36 25.13 -5.76
N TYR A 47 4.20 24.13 -5.51
CA TYR A 47 5.55 24.09 -6.06
C TYR A 47 5.51 23.77 -7.56
N SER A 48 6.30 24.49 -8.35
CA SER A 48 6.43 24.26 -9.78
C SER A 48 7.31 23.04 -10.05
N LEU A 49 6.76 22.01 -10.67
CA LEU A 49 7.51 20.81 -11.03
C LEU A 49 8.01 20.89 -12.48
N PRO A 50 9.32 20.66 -12.74
CA PRO A 50 9.80 20.50 -14.10
C PRO A 50 9.31 19.16 -14.69
N ASN A 51 9.30 19.08 -16.02
CA ASN A 51 8.98 17.83 -16.70
C ASN A 51 10.15 16.85 -16.60
N TYR A 52 9.91 15.70 -15.97
CA TYR A 52 10.90 14.63 -15.85
C TYR A 52 10.74 13.63 -16.99
N ARG A 53 11.82 13.38 -17.73
CA ARG A 53 11.82 12.40 -18.83
C ARG A 53 11.80 10.94 -18.32
N LEU A 54 12.50 10.64 -17.24
CA LEU A 54 12.69 9.28 -16.74
C LEU A 54 11.73 8.98 -15.59
N HIS A 55 11.11 7.81 -15.62
CA HIS A 55 10.29 7.34 -14.49
C HIS A 55 11.10 7.31 -13.19
N LEU A 56 12.35 6.83 -13.24
CA LEU A 56 13.24 6.80 -12.08
C LEU A 56 13.40 8.17 -11.41
N THR A 57 13.55 9.23 -12.21
CA THR A 57 13.65 10.59 -11.69
C THR A 57 12.31 11.05 -11.10
N ASN A 58 11.20 10.73 -11.74
CA ASN A 58 9.86 11.09 -11.26
C ASN A 58 9.49 10.36 -9.94
N SER A 59 9.97 9.13 -9.78
CA SER A 59 9.80 8.34 -8.55
C SER A 59 10.79 8.69 -7.43
N SER A 60 11.71 9.63 -7.67
CA SER A 60 12.67 10.07 -6.63
C SER A 60 11.98 10.96 -5.59
N PHE A 61 12.65 11.21 -4.45
CA PHE A 61 12.04 11.85 -3.29
C PHE A 61 11.36 13.20 -3.62
N PHE A 62 12.10 14.18 -4.19
CA PHE A 62 11.55 15.51 -4.41
C PHE A 62 10.38 15.52 -5.42
N PRO A 63 10.52 14.96 -6.64
CA PRO A 63 9.45 14.99 -7.63
C PRO A 63 8.17 14.33 -7.13
N SER A 64 8.28 13.13 -6.56
CA SER A 64 7.13 12.40 -6.03
C SER A 64 6.51 13.09 -4.82
N THR A 65 7.33 13.56 -3.87
CA THR A 65 6.82 14.18 -2.64
C THR A 65 6.21 15.55 -2.88
N ILE A 66 6.76 16.34 -3.80
CA ILE A 66 6.20 17.63 -4.19
C ILE A 66 4.85 17.44 -4.88
N GLN A 67 4.70 16.41 -5.74
CA GLN A 67 3.40 16.08 -6.32
C GLN A 67 2.38 15.80 -5.21
N LEU A 68 2.72 14.93 -4.27
CA LEU A 68 1.85 14.61 -3.13
C LEU A 68 1.52 15.84 -2.29
N TRP A 69 2.53 16.64 -1.98
CA TRP A 69 2.37 17.88 -1.22
C TRP A 69 1.40 18.84 -1.91
N ASN A 70 1.52 19.02 -3.22
CA ASN A 70 0.63 19.88 -4.00
C ASN A 70 -0.83 19.39 -4.03
N HIS A 71 -1.06 18.09 -3.83
CA HIS A 71 -2.41 17.52 -3.71
C HIS A 71 -3.00 17.66 -2.30
N LEU A 72 -2.21 18.04 -1.28
CA LEU A 72 -2.73 18.31 0.05
C LEU A 72 -3.52 19.62 0.07
N ASP A 73 -4.56 19.66 0.90
CA ASP A 73 -5.31 20.90 1.13
C ASP A 73 -4.40 21.99 1.72
N ASN A 74 -4.67 23.23 1.33
CA ASN A 74 -3.89 24.38 1.80
C ASN A 74 -3.93 24.50 3.33
N GLU A 75 -5.06 24.18 3.96
CA GLU A 75 -5.22 24.22 5.42
C GLU A 75 -4.22 23.29 6.13
N ILE A 76 -4.05 22.08 5.61
CA ILE A 76 -3.09 21.11 6.14
C ILE A 76 -1.67 21.62 5.93
N ARG A 77 -1.34 22.08 4.71
CA ARG A 77 -0.01 22.63 4.37
C ARG A 77 0.40 23.86 5.17
N GLN A 78 -0.56 24.58 5.72
CA GLN A 78 -0.39 25.80 6.52
C GLN A 78 -0.47 25.52 8.03
N SER A 79 -0.51 24.25 8.44
CA SER A 79 -0.40 23.87 9.86
C SER A 79 0.80 24.55 10.52
N VAL A 80 0.57 25.16 11.68
CA VAL A 80 1.60 25.96 12.39
C VAL A 80 2.68 25.07 12.98
N THR A 81 2.30 23.90 13.50
CA THR A 81 3.20 22.98 14.18
C THR A 81 3.32 21.66 13.42
N TYR A 82 4.50 21.05 13.51
CA TYR A 82 4.74 19.72 12.93
C TYR A 82 3.80 18.65 13.51
N SER A 83 3.45 18.75 14.79
CA SER A 83 2.51 17.81 15.43
C SER A 83 1.10 17.96 14.86
N ALA A 84 0.60 19.19 14.69
CA ALA A 84 -0.70 19.45 14.08
C ALA A 84 -0.74 18.99 12.62
N PHE A 85 0.33 19.23 11.87
CA PHE A 85 0.48 18.73 10.50
C PHE A 85 0.41 17.20 10.45
N LYS A 86 1.21 16.52 11.28
CA LYS A 86 1.26 15.06 11.34
C LYS A 86 -0.10 14.46 11.73
N HIS A 87 -0.77 15.04 12.72
CA HIS A 87 -2.11 14.62 13.12
C HIS A 87 -3.14 14.83 12.01
N SER A 88 -3.07 15.95 11.29
CA SER A 88 -3.96 16.21 10.15
C SER A 88 -3.74 15.23 9.00
N LEU A 89 -2.48 14.83 8.75
CA LEU A 89 -2.17 13.76 7.80
C LEU A 89 -2.68 12.40 8.26
N GLN A 90 -2.66 12.12 9.57
CA GLN A 90 -3.17 10.85 10.10
C GLN A 90 -4.62 10.61 9.69
N ASN A 91 -5.47 11.64 9.68
CA ASN A 91 -6.86 11.51 9.25
C ASN A 91 -7.03 10.98 7.81
N PHE A 92 -6.03 11.17 6.93
CA PHE A 92 -6.02 10.61 5.57
C PHE A 92 -5.51 9.18 5.52
N THR A 93 -4.73 8.76 6.52
CA THR A 93 -4.11 7.44 6.61
C THR A 93 -4.75 6.53 7.66
N ASP A 94 -5.75 7.01 8.41
CA ASP A 94 -6.36 6.31 9.55
C ASP A 94 -7.33 5.22 9.08
N THR A 95 -6.86 4.31 8.22
CA THR A 95 -7.49 3.02 8.03
C THR A 95 -7.20 2.20 9.29
N LYS A 96 -8.08 2.28 10.29
CA LYS A 96 -8.03 1.38 11.45
C LYS A 96 -7.91 -0.04 10.95
N VAL A 97 -6.80 -0.71 11.29
CA VAL A 97 -6.56 -2.08 10.87
C VAL A 97 -7.66 -2.96 11.49
N PRO A 98 -8.45 -3.68 10.68
CA PRO A 98 -9.50 -4.54 11.20
C PRO A 98 -8.96 -5.59 12.17
N PHE A 99 -9.61 -5.72 13.33
CA PHE A 99 -9.19 -6.62 14.40
C PHE A 99 -9.10 -8.09 13.95
N TYR A 100 -9.99 -8.51 13.03
CA TYR A 100 -10.03 -9.88 12.53
C TYR A 100 -8.76 -10.29 11.75
N TYR A 101 -7.92 -9.36 11.30
CA TYR A 101 -6.61 -9.69 10.73
C TYR A 101 -5.64 -10.28 11.75
N GLN A 102 -5.81 -9.98 13.04
CA GLN A 102 -4.90 -10.39 14.09
C GLN A 102 -5.32 -11.69 14.79
N ILE A 103 -6.50 -12.22 14.45
CA ILE A 103 -7.02 -13.45 15.06
C ILE A 103 -6.29 -14.67 14.51
N GLY A 104 -5.88 -15.57 15.40
CA GLY A 104 -5.19 -16.82 15.06
C GLY A 104 -3.68 -16.75 15.27
N ASP A 105 -2.97 -17.72 14.68
CA ASP A 105 -1.52 -17.86 14.87
C ASP A 105 -0.72 -16.71 14.22
N ARG A 106 0.29 -16.23 14.96
CA ARG A 106 1.17 -15.13 14.56
C ARG A 106 1.85 -15.38 13.22
N LYS A 107 2.37 -16.60 12.96
CA LYS A 107 3.06 -16.91 11.70
C LYS A 107 2.13 -16.65 10.50
N HIS A 108 0.90 -17.17 10.58
CA HIS A 108 -0.07 -17.09 9.49
C HIS A 108 -0.67 -15.68 9.34
N ASN A 109 -0.80 -14.94 10.44
CA ASN A 109 -1.16 -13.51 10.39
C ASN A 109 -0.11 -12.70 9.60
N ILE A 110 1.18 -12.97 9.83
CA ILE A 110 2.27 -12.33 9.07
C ILE A 110 2.21 -12.71 7.59
N MET A 111 2.01 -13.98 7.26
CA MET A 111 1.91 -14.41 5.86
C MET A 111 0.69 -13.80 5.14
N HIS A 112 -0.46 -13.76 5.80
CA HIS A 112 -1.66 -13.12 5.26
C HIS A 112 -1.46 -11.60 5.07
N ALA A 113 -0.77 -10.95 6.00
CA ALA A 113 -0.38 -9.55 5.84
C ALA A 113 0.60 -9.33 4.67
N ARG A 114 1.58 -10.23 4.46
CA ARG A 114 2.49 -10.18 3.31
C ARG A 114 1.75 -10.33 1.98
N LEU A 115 0.77 -11.22 1.91
CA LEU A 115 -0.08 -11.39 0.73
C LEU A 115 -0.91 -10.13 0.44
N ARG A 116 -1.55 -9.53 1.45
CA ARG A 116 -2.25 -8.24 1.31
C ARG A 116 -1.36 -7.12 0.77
N ASN A 117 -0.08 -7.14 1.14
CA ASN A 117 0.90 -6.11 0.81
C ASN A 117 1.73 -6.43 -0.46
N ARG A 118 1.43 -7.51 -1.18
CA ARG A 118 2.22 -7.97 -2.36
C ARG A 118 3.72 -8.10 -2.05
N SER A 119 4.01 -8.57 -0.85
CA SER A 119 5.37 -8.73 -0.31
C SER A 119 5.57 -10.16 0.22
N SER A 120 4.91 -11.12 -0.42
CA SER A 120 4.99 -12.54 -0.06
C SER A 120 6.18 -13.22 -0.76
N THR A 121 6.43 -14.49 -0.45
CA THR A 121 7.45 -15.31 -1.15
C THR A 121 6.90 -16.03 -2.38
N LEU A 122 5.74 -15.60 -2.90
CA LEU A 122 5.26 -16.00 -4.21
C LEU A 122 6.18 -15.41 -5.30
N ASN A 123 6.44 -16.16 -6.36
CA ASN A 123 7.44 -15.76 -7.35
C ASN A 123 7.08 -14.45 -8.06
N ASN A 124 5.80 -14.11 -8.24
CA ASN A 124 5.42 -12.82 -8.82
C ASN A 124 5.85 -11.64 -7.92
N ASP A 125 5.66 -11.75 -6.61
CA ASP A 125 6.05 -10.71 -5.66
C ASP A 125 7.59 -10.58 -5.59
N LEU A 126 8.30 -11.71 -5.54
CA LEU A 126 9.77 -11.74 -5.54
C LEU A 126 10.36 -11.17 -6.84
N PHE A 127 9.73 -11.43 -7.98
CA PHE A 127 10.13 -10.87 -9.27
C PHE A 127 9.96 -9.34 -9.28
N HIS A 128 8.84 -8.82 -8.80
CA HIS A 128 8.63 -7.37 -8.67
C HIS A 128 9.58 -6.70 -7.68
N ALA A 129 10.04 -7.43 -6.66
CA ALA A 129 11.09 -6.99 -5.75
C ALA A 129 12.51 -7.12 -6.34
N ASN A 130 12.67 -7.57 -7.58
CA ASN A 130 13.96 -7.86 -8.25
C ASN A 130 14.84 -8.87 -7.48
N LEU A 131 14.22 -9.80 -6.74
CA LEU A 131 14.94 -10.85 -6.00
C LEU A 131 15.16 -12.12 -6.84
N ILE A 132 14.34 -12.31 -7.88
CA ILE A 132 14.43 -13.43 -8.82
C ILE A 132 14.14 -12.98 -10.24
N ASN A 133 14.58 -13.77 -11.23
CA ASN A 133 14.45 -13.44 -12.66
C ASN A 133 13.16 -13.97 -13.31
N PHE A 134 12.44 -14.87 -12.65
CA PHE A 134 11.28 -15.54 -13.23
C PHE A 134 10.11 -15.58 -12.25
N LYS A 135 8.90 -15.39 -12.77
CA LYS A 135 7.66 -15.36 -11.98
C LYS A 135 6.81 -16.63 -12.07
N HIS A 136 7.28 -17.67 -12.78
CA HIS A 136 6.50 -18.88 -13.02
C HIS A 136 6.30 -19.69 -11.74
N CYS A 137 5.16 -20.39 -11.64
CA CYS A 137 4.90 -21.33 -10.56
C CYS A 137 5.53 -22.70 -10.86
N GLN A 138 5.86 -23.45 -9.81
CA GLN A 138 6.34 -24.83 -9.92
C GLN A 138 5.30 -25.76 -10.57
N CYS A 139 4.01 -25.41 -10.53
CA CYS A 139 2.94 -26.17 -11.20
C CYS A 139 2.93 -26.01 -12.73
N GLY A 140 3.80 -25.16 -13.29
CA GLY A 140 3.88 -24.86 -14.73
C GLY A 140 3.13 -23.60 -15.17
N HIS A 141 2.41 -22.92 -14.27
CA HIS A 141 1.73 -21.67 -14.60
C HIS A 141 2.73 -20.52 -14.83
N PRO A 142 2.51 -19.64 -15.83
CA PRO A 142 3.48 -18.59 -16.17
C PRO A 142 3.65 -17.52 -15.09
N VAL A 143 2.68 -17.36 -14.19
CA VAL A 143 2.69 -16.35 -13.11
C VAL A 143 2.22 -16.96 -11.80
N GLU A 144 3.07 -16.96 -10.78
CA GLU A 144 2.71 -17.34 -9.41
C GLU A 144 2.35 -16.09 -8.61
N ASP A 145 1.14 -15.59 -8.79
CA ASP A 145 0.57 -14.51 -7.98
C ASP A 145 -0.44 -15.06 -6.96
N ALA A 146 -0.99 -14.16 -6.12
CA ALA A 146 -1.95 -14.55 -5.10
C ALA A 146 -3.24 -15.12 -5.71
N TYR A 147 -3.67 -14.63 -6.88
CA TYR A 147 -4.85 -15.14 -7.55
C TYR A 147 -4.63 -16.60 -7.98
N HIS A 148 -3.53 -16.87 -8.68
CA HIS A 148 -3.12 -18.21 -9.07
C HIS A 148 -3.01 -19.13 -7.83
N PHE A 149 -2.36 -18.67 -6.76
CA PHE A 149 -2.18 -19.42 -5.52
C PHE A 149 -3.52 -19.88 -4.90
N PHE A 150 -4.50 -18.97 -4.78
CA PHE A 150 -5.79 -19.28 -4.14
C PHE A 150 -6.78 -20.00 -5.07
N PHE A 151 -6.78 -19.70 -6.37
CA PHE A 151 -7.89 -20.09 -7.26
C PHE A 151 -7.51 -21.11 -8.34
N GLU A 152 -6.25 -21.18 -8.77
CA GLU A 152 -5.89 -21.93 -9.99
C GLU A 152 -4.84 -23.03 -9.76
N CYS A 153 -3.85 -22.80 -8.89
CA CYS A 153 -2.68 -23.66 -8.72
C CYS A 153 -3.05 -25.13 -8.49
N ASN A 154 -2.56 -26.01 -9.37
CA ASN A 154 -2.87 -27.45 -9.31
C ASN A 154 -2.28 -28.14 -8.08
N ASN A 155 -1.17 -27.61 -7.55
CA ASN A 155 -0.51 -28.15 -6.36
C ASN A 155 -1.36 -28.01 -5.09
N TYR A 156 -2.37 -27.13 -5.10
CA TYR A 156 -3.20 -26.80 -3.93
C TYR A 156 -4.68 -27.08 -4.14
N SER A 157 -5.00 -27.97 -5.08
CA SER A 157 -6.38 -28.32 -5.45
C SER A 157 -7.21 -28.83 -4.26
N VAL A 158 -6.64 -29.71 -3.42
CA VAL A 158 -7.32 -30.27 -2.24
C VAL A 158 -7.61 -29.20 -1.20
N GLN A 159 -6.61 -28.37 -0.87
CA GLN A 159 -6.76 -27.28 0.08
C GLN A 159 -7.77 -26.24 -0.44
N ARG A 160 -7.76 -25.97 -1.75
CA ARG A 160 -8.69 -25.03 -2.39
C ARG A 160 -10.12 -25.52 -2.32
N LEU A 161 -10.35 -26.82 -2.55
CA LEU A 161 -11.67 -27.41 -2.38
C LEU A 161 -12.17 -27.27 -0.93
N GLN A 162 -11.30 -27.44 0.06
CA GLN A 162 -11.67 -27.22 1.46
C GLN A 162 -12.01 -25.75 1.72
N LEU A 163 -11.19 -24.81 1.24
CA LEU A 163 -11.46 -23.38 1.35
C LEU A 163 -12.82 -23.00 0.75
N PHE A 164 -13.14 -23.51 -0.43
CA PHE A 164 -14.42 -23.24 -1.08
C PHE A 164 -15.61 -23.85 -0.35
N ARG A 165 -15.45 -25.03 0.27
CA ARG A 165 -16.48 -25.62 1.12
C ARG A 165 -16.74 -24.77 2.37
N ASP A 166 -15.66 -24.34 3.03
CA ASP A 166 -15.75 -23.53 4.25
C ASP A 166 -16.40 -22.17 3.97
N LEU A 167 -16.21 -21.62 2.77
CA LEU A 167 -16.68 -20.29 2.38
C LEU A 167 -17.81 -20.30 1.35
N ASN A 168 -18.51 -21.42 1.20
CA ASN A 168 -19.58 -21.58 0.20
C ASN A 168 -20.74 -20.57 0.37
N TYR A 169 -20.89 -19.99 1.56
CA TYR A 169 -21.91 -18.97 1.84
C TYR A 169 -21.52 -17.56 1.33
N PHE A 170 -20.26 -17.34 0.96
CA PHE A 170 -19.71 -16.02 0.63
C PHE A 170 -19.43 -15.86 -0.88
N ILE A 171 -20.41 -16.21 -1.72
CA ILE A 171 -20.28 -16.15 -3.19
C ILE A 171 -20.66 -14.74 -3.70
N PRO A 172 -19.92 -14.17 -4.68
CA PRO A 172 -18.71 -14.72 -5.30
C PRO A 172 -17.48 -14.57 -4.40
N LEU A 173 -16.66 -15.62 -4.37
CA LEU A 173 -15.33 -15.58 -3.75
C LEU A 173 -14.37 -14.89 -4.72
N ASP A 174 -13.86 -13.74 -4.31
CA ASP A 174 -12.80 -13.04 -5.01
C ASP A 174 -11.56 -12.88 -4.10
N LEU A 175 -10.44 -12.49 -4.71
CA LEU A 175 -9.20 -12.29 -3.98
C LEU A 175 -9.31 -11.17 -2.94
N GLN A 176 -10.14 -10.14 -3.20
CA GLN A 176 -10.32 -9.02 -2.28
C GLN A 176 -10.99 -9.46 -0.99
N LEU A 177 -12.02 -10.30 -1.10
CA LEU A 177 -12.75 -10.86 0.03
C LEU A 177 -11.85 -11.74 0.89
N LEU A 178 -11.06 -12.64 0.28
CA LEU A 178 -10.14 -13.52 1.01
C LEU A 178 -9.04 -12.73 1.74
N LEU A 179 -8.50 -11.69 1.08
CA LEU A 179 -7.41 -10.91 1.62
C LEU A 179 -7.89 -9.87 2.63
N PHE A 180 -8.95 -9.13 2.33
CA PHE A 180 -9.34 -7.94 3.08
C PHE A 180 -10.67 -8.07 3.82
N GLY A 181 -11.55 -9.01 3.45
CA GLY A 181 -12.93 -9.03 3.92
C GLY A 181 -13.81 -8.03 3.19
N LYS A 182 -15.02 -7.78 3.73
CA LYS A 182 -15.99 -6.79 3.21
C LYS A 182 -16.61 -6.00 4.35
N ASN A 183 -16.84 -4.71 4.14
CA ASN A 183 -17.40 -3.82 5.16
C ASN A 183 -18.89 -4.07 5.37
N GLU A 184 -19.57 -4.63 4.37
CA GLU A 184 -21.00 -4.99 4.43
C GLU A 184 -21.24 -6.26 5.25
N LEU A 185 -20.19 -7.08 5.48
CA LEU A 185 -20.27 -8.30 6.27
C LEU A 185 -20.13 -8.00 7.75
N SER A 186 -20.79 -8.81 8.58
CA SER A 186 -20.63 -8.74 10.02
C SER A 186 -19.18 -9.02 10.45
N HIS A 187 -18.85 -8.61 11.67
CA HIS A 187 -17.53 -8.89 12.23
C HIS A 187 -17.24 -10.39 12.22
N GLN A 188 -18.20 -11.21 12.65
CA GLN A 188 -18.04 -12.66 12.76
C GLN A 188 -17.82 -13.32 11.38
N GLU A 189 -18.51 -12.88 10.34
CA GLU A 189 -18.30 -13.39 8.97
C GLU A 189 -16.90 -13.07 8.46
N ASN A 190 -16.43 -11.84 8.67
CA ASN A 190 -15.06 -11.46 8.32
C ASN A 190 -14.01 -12.27 9.10
N VAL A 191 -14.29 -12.59 10.36
CA VAL A 191 -13.44 -13.50 11.17
C VAL A 191 -13.37 -14.87 10.52
N THR A 192 -14.52 -15.45 10.14
CA THR A 192 -14.58 -16.76 9.47
C THR A 192 -13.79 -16.76 8.16
N ILE A 193 -14.00 -15.77 7.28
CA ILE A 193 -13.25 -15.66 6.01
C ILE A 193 -11.75 -15.59 6.26
N CYS A 194 -11.33 -14.74 7.19
CA CYS A 194 -9.93 -14.55 7.53
C CYS A 194 -9.30 -15.83 8.10
N GLN A 195 -10.02 -16.55 8.97
CA GLN A 195 -9.57 -17.81 9.55
C GLN A 195 -9.45 -18.92 8.51
N SER A 196 -10.45 -19.11 7.65
CA SER A 196 -10.41 -20.10 6.57
C SER A 196 -9.28 -19.80 5.58
N THR A 197 -9.06 -18.53 5.25
CA THR A 197 -7.94 -18.10 4.40
C THR A 197 -6.58 -18.44 5.03
N LYS A 198 -6.40 -18.15 6.33
CA LYS A 198 -5.18 -18.50 7.06
C LYS A 198 -4.97 -20.01 7.18
N LEU A 199 -6.05 -20.77 7.34
CA LEU A 199 -6.01 -22.23 7.38
C LEU A 199 -5.58 -22.81 6.02
N PHE A 200 -6.07 -22.26 4.91
CA PHE A 200 -5.58 -22.59 3.58
C PHE A 200 -4.08 -22.32 3.46
N ILE A 201 -3.61 -21.11 3.82
CA ILE A 201 -2.19 -20.74 3.79
C ILE A 201 -1.36 -21.75 4.61
N LYS A 202 -1.83 -22.11 5.81
CA LYS A 202 -1.18 -23.10 6.67
C LYS A 202 -1.05 -24.46 5.99
N ASN A 203 -2.15 -24.98 5.44
CA ASN A 203 -2.23 -26.34 4.93
C ASN A 203 -1.50 -26.54 3.58
N THR A 204 -1.22 -25.45 2.86
CA THR A 204 -0.44 -25.51 1.61
C THR A 204 1.07 -25.65 1.84
N ASN A 205 1.58 -25.29 3.02
CA ASN A 205 3.01 -25.25 3.34
C ASN A 205 3.88 -24.55 2.27
N ARG A 206 3.31 -23.57 1.55
CA ARG A 206 4.03 -22.79 0.54
C ARG A 206 5.03 -21.77 1.14
N PHE A 207 4.85 -21.41 2.42
CA PHE A 207 5.55 -20.32 3.13
C PHE A 207 6.29 -20.73 4.41
#